data_AF-A0A926FNF9-F1
#
_entry.id   AF-A0A926FNF9-F1
#
_cell.length_a   1.000
_cell.length_b   1.000
_cell.length_c   1.000
_cell.angle_alpha   90.00
_cell.angle_beta   90.00
_cell.angle_gamma   90.00
#
_symmetry.space_group_name_H-M   'P 1'
#
loop_
_entity.id
_entity.type
_entity.pdbx_description
1 polymer ?
#
loop_
_entity_poly.entity_id
_entity_poly.type
_entity_poly.pdbx_seq_one_letter_code
_entity_poly.pdbx_strand_id
1 'polypeptide(L)'
;MTEWLMALVAEKISVADVTLPPGFTINFNVTLSHLLNPSLKTACEAFLKAFERGDKPRLCLELVGENHNCITRAGTDGAFRSLQASGVCFAVDDYGTGYSSLKHIHSSLSVPSR
;
A
#
# COMPACT_ATOMS: atom_id res chain seq x y z
N MET A 1 -0.46 -2.22 -15.63
CA MET A 1 0.49 -3.36 -15.63
C MET A 1 0.49 -4.01 -14.26
N THR A 2 0.71 -3.24 -13.20
CA THR A 2 0.61 -3.69 -11.81
C THR A 2 -0.73 -4.35 -11.49
N GLU A 3 -1.86 -3.89 -12.02
CA GLU A 3 -3.18 -4.51 -11.77
C GLU A 3 -3.25 -5.96 -12.27
N TRP A 4 -2.67 -6.24 -13.43
CA TRP A 4 -2.58 -7.59 -13.96
C TRP A 4 -1.68 -8.47 -13.10
N LEU A 5 -0.54 -7.93 -12.63
CA LEU A 5 0.36 -8.64 -11.74
C LEU A 5 -0.32 -8.95 -10.39
N MET A 6 -1.07 -8.01 -9.83
CA MET A 6 -1.86 -8.23 -8.61
C MET A 6 -2.87 -9.36 -8.82
N ALA A 7 -3.60 -9.36 -9.94
CA ALA A 7 -4.56 -10.42 -10.25
C ALA A 7 -3.87 -11.79 -10.38
N LEU A 8 -2.72 -11.86 -11.07
CA LEU A 8 -1.94 -13.10 -11.21
C LEU A 8 -1.43 -13.60 -9.85
N VAL A 9 -0.88 -12.72 -9.02
CA VAL A 9 -0.39 -13.08 -7.68
C VAL A 9 -1.55 -13.57 -6.81
N ALA A 10 -2.70 -12.89 -6.84
CA ALA A 10 -3.89 -13.34 -6.13
C ALA A 10 -4.34 -14.73 -6.60
N GLU A 11 -4.42 -14.97 -7.91
CA GLU A 11 -4.76 -16.28 -8.48
C GLU A 11 -3.82 -17.39 -8.00
N LYS A 12 -2.50 -17.12 -7.96
CA LYS A 12 -1.50 -18.14 -7.60
C LYS A 12 -1.38 -18.39 -6.10
N ILE A 13 -1.66 -17.39 -5.26
CA ILE A 13 -1.47 -17.49 -3.81
C ILE A 13 -2.78 -17.80 -3.08
N SER A 14 -3.95 -17.44 -3.62
CA SER A 14 -5.24 -17.72 -2.97
C SER A 14 -5.70 -19.18 -3.04
N VAL A 15 -4.90 -20.07 -3.66
CA VAL A 15 -5.22 -21.50 -3.75
C VAL A 15 -5.07 -22.18 -2.38
N ALA A 16 -5.90 -23.20 -2.14
CA ALA A 16 -6.01 -23.84 -0.82
C ALA A 16 -4.71 -24.47 -0.29
N ASP A 17 -3.76 -24.80 -1.18
CA ASP A 17 -2.50 -25.46 -0.80
C ASP A 17 -1.38 -24.49 -0.41
N VAL A 18 -1.61 -23.17 -0.52
CA VAL A 18 -0.62 -22.15 -0.12
C VAL A 18 -0.96 -21.66 1.28
N THR A 19 -0.13 -22.03 2.26
CA THR A 19 -0.22 -21.49 3.63
C THR A 19 0.69 -20.28 3.78
N LEU A 20 0.13 -19.16 4.23
CA LEU A 20 0.89 -17.94 4.50
C LEU A 20 1.14 -17.83 6.00
N PRO A 21 2.37 -17.53 6.46
CA PRO A 21 2.61 -17.31 7.87
C PRO A 21 1.82 -16.08 8.37
N PRO A 22 1.46 -16.03 9.66
CA PRO A 22 0.78 -14.87 10.23
C PRO A 22 1.53 -13.56 9.95
N GLY A 23 0.83 -12.56 9.43
CA GLY A 23 1.42 -11.26 9.11
C GLY A 23 2.22 -11.20 7.81
N PHE A 24 2.19 -12.25 6.97
CA PHE A 24 2.82 -12.23 5.65
C PHE A 24 2.37 -11.00 4.86
N THR A 25 3.33 -10.29 4.28
CA THR A 25 3.11 -9.03 3.60
C THR A 25 3.52 -9.16 2.13
N ILE A 26 2.63 -8.76 1.24
CA ILE A 26 2.88 -8.70 -0.21
C ILE A 26 2.96 -7.24 -0.58
N ASN A 27 4.09 -6.84 -1.17
CA ASN A 27 4.36 -5.47 -1.55
C ASN A 27 4.33 -5.31 -3.07
N PHE A 28 3.67 -4.26 -3.56
CA PHE A 28 3.67 -3.91 -4.98
C PHE A 28 4.23 -2.51 -5.18
N ASN A 29 5.18 -2.41 -6.10
CA ASN A 29 5.75 -1.14 -6.52
C ASN A 29 4.75 -0.37 -7.39
N VAL A 30 4.49 0.89 -7.02
CA VAL A 30 3.60 1.81 -7.74
C VAL A 30 4.21 3.20 -7.81
N THR A 31 3.94 3.93 -8.89
CA THR A 31 4.31 5.34 -9.00
C THR A 31 3.25 6.22 -8.34
N LEU A 32 3.58 7.49 -8.05
CA LEU A 32 2.60 8.46 -7.57
C LEU A 32 1.44 8.68 -8.57
N SER A 33 1.74 8.68 -9.87
CA SER A 33 0.71 8.78 -10.92
C SER A 33 -0.23 7.58 -10.91
N HIS A 34 0.28 6.39 -10.60
CA HIS A 34 -0.53 5.18 -10.49
C HIS A 34 -1.37 5.17 -9.22
N LEU A 35 -0.84 5.70 -8.11
CA LEU A 35 -1.56 5.87 -6.86
C LEU A 35 -2.85 6.70 -7.01
N LEU A 36 -2.79 7.73 -7.84
CA LEU A 36 -3.93 8.62 -8.12
C LEU A 36 -4.94 8.01 -9.11
N ASN A 37 -4.62 6.88 -9.73
CA ASN A 37 -5.53 6.22 -10.66
C ASN A 37 -6.55 5.36 -9.89
N PRO A 38 -7.87 5.58 -10.07
CA PRO A 38 -8.91 4.76 -9.44
C PRO A 38 -8.80 3.25 -9.74
N SER A 39 -8.19 2.87 -10.88
CA SER A 39 -7.97 1.45 -11.22
C SER A 39 -7.14 0.72 -10.16
N LEU A 40 -6.18 1.39 -9.54
CA LEU A 40 -5.34 0.80 -8.52
C LEU A 40 -6.15 0.43 -7.28
N LYS A 41 -7.07 1.30 -6.84
CA LYS A 41 -7.95 1.00 -5.71
C LYS A 41 -8.81 -0.24 -5.99
N THR A 42 -9.44 -0.29 -7.16
CA THR A 42 -10.23 -1.45 -7.58
C THR A 42 -9.39 -2.73 -7.59
N ALA A 43 -8.14 -2.67 -8.07
CA ALA A 43 -7.24 -3.81 -8.06
C ALA A 43 -6.84 -4.24 -6.64
N CYS A 44 -6.57 -3.30 -5.73
CA CYS A 44 -6.29 -3.59 -4.32
C CYS A 44 -7.46 -4.28 -3.62
N GLU A 45 -8.69 -3.79 -3.84
CA GLU A 45 -9.90 -4.38 -3.26
C GLU A 45 -10.16 -5.77 -3.81
N ALA A 46 -10.00 -5.98 -5.12
CA ALA A 46 -10.10 -7.30 -5.74
C ALA A 46 -9.03 -8.26 -5.21
N PHE A 47 -7.79 -7.80 -5.04
CA PHE A 47 -6.69 -8.58 -4.48
C PHE A 47 -7.02 -9.06 -3.07
N LEU A 48 -7.41 -8.16 -2.17
CA LEU A 48 -7.74 -8.50 -0.79
C LEU A 48 -8.96 -9.42 -0.68
N LYS A 49 -9.93 -9.26 -1.59
CA LYS A 49 -11.12 -10.12 -1.67
C LYS A 49 -10.80 -11.56 -2.04
N ALA A 50 -9.75 -11.81 -2.82
CA ALA A 50 -9.34 -13.16 -3.20
C ALA A 50 -8.97 -14.05 -2.00
N PHE A 51 -8.64 -13.45 -0.85
CA PHE A 51 -8.21 -14.16 0.36
C PHE A 51 -9.30 -14.21 1.45
N GLU A 52 -10.57 -13.90 1.14
CA GLU A 52 -11.67 -13.90 2.15
C GLU A 52 -11.91 -15.24 2.84
N ARG A 53 -11.52 -16.36 2.20
CA ARG A 53 -11.77 -17.72 2.70
C ARG A 53 -10.58 -18.39 3.40
N GLY A 54 -9.45 -17.68 3.52
CA GLY A 54 -8.19 -18.25 4.06
C GLY A 54 -7.32 -17.21 4.75
N ASP A 55 -6.03 -17.54 4.93
CA ASP A 55 -5.07 -16.64 5.54
C ASP A 55 -4.86 -15.40 4.66
N LYS A 56 -5.24 -14.24 5.21
CA LYS A 56 -5.21 -12.97 4.49
C LYS A 56 -3.83 -12.32 4.61
N PRO A 57 -3.08 -12.14 3.51
CA PRO A 57 -1.85 -11.35 3.54
C PRO A 57 -2.16 -9.87 3.79
N ARG A 58 -1.18 -9.16 4.33
CA ARG A 58 -1.14 -7.70 4.28
C ARG A 58 -0.77 -7.26 2.87
N LEU A 59 -1.55 -6.35 2.29
CA LEU A 59 -1.21 -5.70 1.03
C LEU A 59 -0.50 -4.37 1.32
N CYS A 60 0.74 -4.25 0.88
CA CYS A 60 1.51 -3.01 0.92
C CYS A 60 1.71 -2.44 -0.49
N LEU A 61 1.66 -1.12 -0.61
CA LEU A 61 2.09 -0.39 -1.80
C LEU A 61 3.38 0.36 -1.49
N GLU A 62 4.39 0.15 -2.33
CA GLU A 62 5.69 0.80 -2.25
C GLU A 62 5.80 1.85 -3.34
N LEU A 63 6.03 3.09 -2.93
CA LEU A 63 6.12 4.20 -3.87
C LEU A 63 7.51 4.21 -4.50
N VAL A 64 7.56 4.00 -5.81
CA VAL A 64 8.78 4.06 -6.61
C VAL A 64 8.73 5.20 -7.62
N GLY A 65 9.87 5.82 -7.90
CA GLY A 65 9.99 6.89 -8.89
C GLY A 65 10.11 8.31 -8.30
N GLU A 66 9.89 9.32 -9.15
CA GLU A 66 10.42 10.67 -8.95
C GLU A 66 9.79 11.46 -7.78
N ASN A 67 10.66 12.02 -6.94
CA ASN A 67 10.44 12.94 -5.82
C ASN A 67 9.26 12.62 -4.87
N HIS A 68 9.55 11.84 -3.82
CA HIS A 68 8.71 11.72 -2.62
C HIS A 68 8.32 13.07 -1.99
N ASN A 69 9.09 14.13 -2.25
CA ASN A 69 8.78 15.50 -1.84
C ASN A 69 7.46 16.05 -2.43
N CYS A 70 6.93 15.42 -3.48
CA CYS A 70 5.64 15.78 -4.08
C CYS A 70 4.43 15.18 -3.34
N ILE A 71 4.65 14.29 -2.36
CA ILE A 71 3.57 13.61 -1.61
C ILE A 71 2.77 14.58 -0.72
N THR A 72 3.26 15.79 -0.49
CA THR A 72 2.66 16.82 0.39
C THR A 72 1.57 17.67 -0.25
N ARG A 73 1.14 17.40 -1.50
CA ARG A 73 0.14 18.24 -2.17
C ARG A 73 -1.26 17.64 -2.00
N ALA A 74 -2.17 18.38 -1.37
CA ALA A 74 -3.56 18.08 -0.96
C ALA A 74 -4.45 17.17 -1.84
N GLY A 75 -4.04 16.78 -3.05
CA GLY A 75 -4.71 15.77 -3.88
C GLY A 75 -4.30 14.32 -3.59
N THR A 76 -3.13 14.06 -3.01
CA THR A 76 -2.63 12.70 -2.73
C THR A 76 -3.24 12.11 -1.45
N ASP A 77 -3.46 12.93 -0.42
CA ASP A 77 -4.00 12.51 0.88
C ASP A 77 -5.33 11.75 0.76
N GLY A 78 -6.21 12.19 -0.15
CA GLY A 78 -7.48 11.52 -0.40
C GLY A 78 -7.30 10.10 -0.94
N ALA A 79 -6.36 9.91 -1.87
CA ALA A 79 -6.04 8.60 -2.43
C ALA A 79 -5.42 7.68 -1.37
N PHE A 80 -4.46 8.18 -0.58
CA PHE A 80 -3.87 7.43 0.53
C PHE A 80 -4.93 6.98 1.54
N ARG A 81 -5.77 7.91 2.00
CA ARG A 81 -6.84 7.59 2.98
C ARG A 81 -7.83 6.58 2.43
N SER A 82 -8.23 6.73 1.16
CA SER A 82 -9.14 5.82 0.50
C SER A 82 -8.57 4.40 0.40
N LEU A 83 -7.29 4.26 0.06
CA LEU A 83 -6.59 2.98 0.00
C LEU A 83 -6.37 2.38 1.40
N GLN A 84 -5.97 3.19 2.40
CA GLN A 84 -5.86 2.76 3.80
C GLN A 84 -7.18 2.24 4.35
N ALA A 85 -8.29 2.91 4.04
CA ALA A 85 -9.63 2.47 4.44
C ALA A 85 -10.01 1.10 3.83
N SER A 86 -9.48 0.76 2.66
CA SER A 86 -9.63 -0.57 2.05
C SER A 86 -8.68 -1.63 2.65
N GLY A 87 -7.86 -1.28 3.64
CA GLY A 87 -6.92 -2.19 4.31
C GLY A 87 -5.53 -2.27 3.67
N VAL A 88 -5.19 -1.31 2.80
CA VAL A 88 -3.87 -1.21 2.15
C VAL A 88 -2.89 -0.47 3.06
N CYS A 89 -1.70 -1.04 3.21
CA CYS A 89 -0.57 -0.43 3.88
C CYS A 89 0.34 0.27 2.87
N PHE A 90 1.19 1.19 3.33
CA PHE A 90 2.15 1.90 2.49
C PHE A 90 3.57 1.70 3.02
N ALA A 91 4.49 1.41 2.11
CA ALA A 91 5.93 1.41 2.34
C ALA A 91 6.57 2.59 1.61
N VAL A 92 7.58 3.20 2.24
CA VAL A 92 8.42 4.23 1.63
C VAL A 92 9.78 3.60 1.41
N ASP A 93 10.24 3.58 0.16
CA ASP A 93 11.55 3.07 -0.21
C ASP A 93 12.62 4.06 0.27
N ASP A 94 13.12 3.86 1.49
CA ASP A 94 14.40 4.42 1.92
C ASP A 94 15.47 3.41 1.54
N TYR A 95 16.22 3.71 0.48
CA TYR A 95 17.45 3.01 0.14
C TYR A 95 18.34 2.84 1.38
N GLY A 96 18.47 1.61 1.87
CA GLY A 96 19.67 1.12 2.54
C GLY A 96 19.82 1.43 4.04
N THR A 97 19.91 0.32 4.80
CA THR A 97 20.49 0.18 6.14
C THR A 97 19.64 0.71 7.30
N GLY A 98 19.40 -0.17 8.28
CA GLY A 98 18.55 0.09 9.43
C GLY A 98 18.86 1.42 10.13
N TYR A 99 17.80 2.02 10.69
CA TYR A 99 17.77 3.33 11.35
C TYR A 99 17.79 4.55 10.42
N SER A 100 16.69 4.84 9.73
CA SER A 100 16.33 6.21 9.33
C SER A 100 14.83 6.26 9.04
N SER A 101 14.05 6.68 10.03
CA SER A 101 13.32 7.96 10.10
C SER A 101 11.83 7.88 9.76
N LEU A 102 11.09 7.34 10.74
CA LEU A 102 9.73 7.70 11.17
C LEU A 102 9.52 9.23 11.43
N LYS A 103 10.22 10.12 10.73
CA LYS A 103 10.21 11.57 10.99
C LYS A 103 9.20 12.36 10.16
N HIS A 104 8.52 11.77 9.18
CA HIS A 104 7.59 12.52 8.33
C HIS A 104 6.09 12.25 8.55
N ILE A 105 5.70 11.38 9.50
CA ILE A 105 4.27 11.15 9.82
C ILE A 105 3.87 11.79 11.17
N HIS A 106 4.81 12.35 11.94
CA HIS A 106 4.55 12.89 13.29
C HIS A 106 4.59 14.43 13.37
N SER A 107 3.77 15.13 12.57
CA SER A 107 3.65 16.61 12.66
C SER A 107 2.23 17.18 12.53
N SER A 108 1.17 16.38 12.65
CA SER A 108 -0.21 16.91 12.48
C SER A 108 -1.13 16.74 13.70
N LEU A 109 -0.59 16.52 14.90
CA LEU A 109 -1.39 16.43 16.14
C LEU A 109 -0.94 17.40 17.24
N SER A 110 -0.48 18.59 16.86
CA SER A 110 -0.37 19.72 17.79
C SER A 110 -1.74 20.39 17.91
N VAL A 111 -2.53 19.99 18.90
CA VAL A 111 -3.73 20.71 19.34
C VAL A 111 -3.30 22.10 19.83
N PRO A 112 -3.88 23.22 19.35
CA PRO A 112 -3.59 24.52 19.94
C PRO A 112 -4.34 24.65 21.27
N SER A 113 -3.60 24.74 22.36
CA SER A 113 -4.13 25.21 23.65
C SER A 113 -4.44 26.71 23.55
N ARG A 114 -5.72 27.06 23.74
CA ARG A 114 -6.12 28.35 24.30
C ARG A 114 -7.12 28.08 25.40
#